data_AF-A0A9Q3CE56-F1
#
_entry.id   AF-A0A9Q3CE56-F1
#
_cell.length_a   1.000
_cell.length_b   1.000
_cell.length_c   1.000
_cell.angle_alpha   90.00
_cell.angle_beta   90.00
_cell.angle_gamma   90.00
#
_symmetry.space_group_name_H-M   'P 1'
#
loop_
_entity.id
_entity.type
_entity.pdbx_description
1 polymer ?
#
loop_
_entity_poly.entity_id
_entity_poly.type
_entity_poly.pdbx_seq_one_letter_code
_entity_poly.pdbx_strand_id
1 'polypeptide(L)' 'MSRIGHWGERTYIHVYRRGLASRLTDKMASHPGTFDTLQELMDVTLELDTRYHERQKEKGGNQEKKPPATGSNQ' A
#
# COMPACT_ATOMS: atom_id res chain seq x y z
N MET A 1 17.97 3.64 -30.82
CA MET A 1 17.09 4.03 -29.70
C MET A 1 15.90 3.09 -29.69
N SER A 2 15.81 2.19 -28.70
CA SER A 2 14.73 1.19 -28.63
C SER A 2 13.37 1.90 -28.53
N ARG A 3 12.51 1.67 -29.52
CA ARG A 3 11.07 1.96 -29.43
C ARG A 3 10.50 1.01 -28.38
N ILE A 4 10.49 1.44 -27.12
CA ILE A 4 9.49 0.93 -26.18
C ILE A 4 8.16 1.28 -26.86
N GLY A 5 7.46 0.27 -27.39
CA GLY A 5 6.15 0.49 -27.97
C GLY A 5 5.30 1.26 -26.98
N HIS A 6 4.64 2.32 -27.42
CA HIS A 6 3.72 3.05 -26.56
C HIS A 6 2.51 2.13 -26.36
N TRP A 7 2.41 1.52 -25.17
CA TRP A 7 1.26 0.69 -24.84
C TRP A 7 0.10 1.64 -24.51
N GLY A 8 -1.15 1.22 -24.71
CA GLY A 8 -2.28 2.05 -24.29
C GLY A 8 -2.35 2.15 -22.75
N GLU A 9 -2.90 3.24 -22.23
CA GLU A 9 -3.13 3.46 -20.78
C GLU A 9 -3.75 2.24 -20.10
N ARG A 10 -4.78 1.66 -20.71
CA ARG A 10 -5.44 0.44 -20.19
C ARG A 10 -4.48 -0.73 -20.00
N THR A 11 -3.51 -0.90 -20.89
CA THR A 11 -2.52 -1.98 -20.79
C THR A 11 -1.51 -1.68 -19.68
N TYR A 12 -1.07 -0.43 -19.54
CA TYR A 12 -0.21 -0.02 -18.43
C TYR A 12 -0.89 -0.21 -17.08
N ILE A 13 -2.13 0.26 -16.94
CA ILE A 13 -2.99 0.06 -15.77
C ILE A 13 -3.11 -1.43 -15.44
N HIS A 14 -3.40 -2.27 -16.44
CA HIS A 14 -3.54 -3.71 -16.24
C HIS A 14 -2.26 -4.36 -15.72
N VAL A 15 -1.11 -4.08 -16.36
CA VAL A 15 0.19 -4.63 -15.97
C VAL A 15 0.59 -4.15 -14.58
N TYR A 16 0.39 -2.86 -14.28
CA TYR A 16 0.68 -2.30 -12.97
C TYR A 16 -0.15 -2.98 -11.88
N ARG A 17 -1.48 -3.09 -12.05
CA ARG A 17 -2.38 -3.75 -11.08
C ARG A 17 -1.95 -5.18 -10.79
N ARG A 18 -1.47 -5.91 -11.79
CA ARG A 18 -1.00 -7.30 -11.63
C ARG A 18 0.25 -7.41 -10.75
N GLY A 19 1.09 -6.37 -10.71
CA GLY A 19 2.30 -6.33 -9.88
C GLY A 19 2.08 -5.88 -8.44
N LEU A 20 0.86 -5.46 -8.08
CA LEU A 20 0.57 -4.94 -6.75
C LEU A 20 0.38 -6.04 -5.71
N ALA A 21 0.73 -5.73 -4.47
CA ALA A 21 0.47 -6.61 -3.35
C ALA A 21 -1.05 -6.83 -3.17
N SER A 22 -1.44 -8.04 -2.77
CA SER A 22 -2.85 -8.42 -2.57
C SER A 22 -3.61 -7.44 -1.66
N ARG A 23 -2.96 -6.95 -0.59
CA ARG A 23 -3.54 -5.95 0.32
C ARG A 23 -4.01 -4.68 -0.41
N LEU A 24 -3.27 -4.26 -1.43
CA LEU A 24 -3.57 -3.04 -2.21
C LEU A 24 -4.67 -3.35 -3.22
N THR A 25 -4.62 -4.52 -3.88
CA THR A 25 -5.68 -4.96 -4.80
C THR A 25 -7.03 -5.11 -4.12
N ASP A 26 -7.07 -5.64 -2.89
CA ASP A 26 -8.30 -5.79 -2.11
C ASP A 26 -8.87 -4.42 -1.71
N LYS A 27 -8.01 -3.50 -1.27
CA LYS A 27 -8.39 -2.12 -0.95
C LYS A 27 -8.92 -1.38 -2.18
N MET A 28 -8.27 -1.54 -3.33
CA MET A 28 -8.73 -0.93 -4.57
C MET A 28 -10.04 -1.54 -5.09
N ALA A 29 -10.31 -2.82 -4.86
CA ALA A 29 -11.60 -3.43 -5.20
C ALA A 29 -12.76 -2.78 -4.43
N SER A 30 -12.50 -2.25 -3.23
CA SER A 30 -13.45 -1.45 -2.46
C SER A 30 -13.48 0.04 -2.82
N HIS A 31 -12.58 0.52 -3.69
CA HIS A 31 -12.54 1.91 -4.10
C HIS A 31 -13.62 2.16 -5.17
N PRO A 32 -14.57 3.08 -4.96
CA PRO A 32 -15.53 3.44 -6.00
C PRO A 32 -14.78 4.23 -7.09
N GLY A 33 -14.76 3.69 -8.32
CA GLY A 33 -14.18 4.36 -9.48
C GLY A 33 -13.37 3.44 -10.39
N THR A 34 -13.37 3.78 -11.68
CA THR A 34 -12.38 3.27 -12.64
C THR A 34 -11.20 4.23 -12.68
N PHE A 35 -9.99 3.70 -12.86
CA PHE A 35 -8.81 4.51 -13.12
C PHE A 35 -8.70 4.71 -14.63
N ASP A 36 -8.68 5.96 -15.08
CA ASP A 36 -8.60 6.30 -16.50
C ASP A 36 -7.15 6.50 -16.95
N THR A 37 -6.26 6.79 -15.99
CA THR A 37 -4.82 6.93 -16.22
C THR A 37 -4.00 6.09 -15.25
N LEU A 38 -2.80 5.69 -15.66
CA LEU A 38 -1.80 5.04 -14.82
C LEU A 38 -1.41 5.95 -13.64
N GLN A 39 -1.33 7.25 -13.86
CA GLN A 39 -0.96 8.21 -12.82
C GLN A 39 -1.96 8.17 -11.65
N GLU A 40 -3.27 8.23 -11.93
CA GLU A 40 -4.32 8.13 -10.91
C GLU A 40 -4.20 6.83 -10.09
N LEU A 41 -3.95 5.72 -10.78
CA LEU A 41 -3.76 4.42 -10.14
C LEU A 41 -2.52 4.42 -9.22
N MET A 42 -1.41 5.01 -9.66
CA MET A 42 -0.18 5.11 -8.87
C MET A 42 -0.40 5.98 -7.63
N ASP A 43 -1.07 7.11 -7.77
CA ASP A 43 -1.33 8.05 -6.68
C ASP A 43 -2.19 7.38 -5.58
N VAL A 44 -3.28 6.71 -5.97
CA VAL A 44 -4.14 5.97 -5.02
C VAL A 44 -3.39 4.81 -4.37
N THR A 45 -2.55 4.12 -5.13
CA THR A 45 -1.73 3.02 -4.57
C THR A 45 -0.78 3.56 -3.49
N LEU A 46 -0.14 4.70 -3.74
CA LEU A 46 0.77 5.34 -2.79
C LEU A 46 0.04 5.84 -1.53
N GLU A 47 -1.16 6.43 -1.69
CA GLU A 47 -1.99 6.88 -0.57
C GLU A 47 -2.42 5.71 0.33
N LEU A 48 -2.87 4.60 -0.28
CA LEU A 48 -3.29 3.41 0.44
C LEU A 48 -2.12 2.78 1.22
N ASP A 49 -0.93 2.74 0.62
CA ASP A 49 0.25 2.16 1.24
C ASP A 49 0.78 3.03 2.38
N THR A 50 0.82 4.35 2.18
CA THR A 50 1.18 5.33 3.22
C THR A 50 0.27 5.20 4.44
N ARG A 51 -1.06 5.22 4.24
CA ARG A 51 -2.04 5.05 5.32
C ARG A 51 -1.96 3.70 6.01
N TYR A 52 -1.55 2.65 5.30
CA TYR A 52 -1.30 1.35 5.91
C TYR A 52 -0.12 1.45 6.87
N HIS A 53 1.01 1.99 6.41
CA HIS A 53 2.21 2.15 7.23
C HIS A 53 2.00 3.08 8.44
N GLU A 54 1.25 4.17 8.28
CA GLU A 54 0.87 5.06 9.39
C GLU A 54 0.06 4.32 10.46
N ARG A 55 -1.00 3.60 10.06
CA ARG A 55 -1.79 2.78 11.00
C ARG A 55 -0.98 1.68 11.67
N GLN A 56 0.01 1.11 10.99
CA GLN A 56 0.91 0.14 11.60
C GLN A 56 1.82 0.78 12.65
N LYS A 57 2.29 2.02 12.41
CA LYS A 57 3.05 2.78 13.41
C LYS A 57 2.20 3.13 14.63
N GLU A 58 0.94 3.51 14.45
CA GLU A 58 0.00 3.77 15.56
C GLU A 58 -0.30 2.51 16.37
N LYS A 59 -0.50 1.37 15.70
CA LYS A 59 -0.75 0.08 16.36
C LYS A 59 0.49 -0.51 17.04
N GLY A 60 1.68 -0.25 16.50
CA GLY A 60 2.97 -0.63 17.10
C GLY A 60 3.45 0.32 18.20
N GLY A 61 3.02 1.59 18.17
CA GLY A 61 3.35 2.60 19.18
C GLY A 61 2.65 2.41 20.52
N ASN A 62 1.54 1.67 20.56
CA ASN A 62 0.87 1.27 21.81
C ASN A 62 1.38 -0.06 22.38
N GLN A 63 2.45 -0.64 21.79
CA GLN A 63 3.31 -1.57 22.49
C GLN A 63 4.48 -0.79 23.10
N GLU A 64 4.14 0.21 23.91
CA GLU A 64 5.07 0.72 24.90
C GLU A 64 5.49 -0.49 25.74
N LYS A 65 6.77 -0.80 25.64
CA LYS A 65 7.45 -1.90 26.31
C LYS A 65 6.99 -1.92 27.76
N LYS A 66 6.13 -2.88 28.12
CA LYS A 66 5.89 -3.23 29.52
C LYS A 66 7.29 -3.43 30.14
N PRO A 67 7.73 -2.62 31.12
CA PRO A 67 9.00 -2.89 31.78
C PRO A 67 8.90 -4.32 32.33
N PRO A 68 9.94 -5.15 32.19
CA PRO A 68 9.91 -6.46 32.80
C PRO A 68 9.70 -6.25 34.29
N ALA A 69 8.53 -6.66 34.78
CA ALA A 69 8.26 -6.80 36.19
C ALA A 69 9.11 -7.97 36.68
N THR A 70 10.39 -7.70 36.97
CA THR A 70 11.20 -8.61 37.78
C THR A 70 11.24 -7.99 39.16
N GLY A 71 10.29 -8.45 39.98
CA GLY A 71 10.23 -8.12 41.38
C GLY A 71 11.56 -8.46 42.07
N SER A 72 11.92 -7.58 42.99
CA SER A 72 12.76 -7.92 44.13
C SER A 72 12.28 -9.24 44.74
N ASN A 73 13.20 -10.16 44.97
CA ASN A 73 13.10 -11.06 46.10
C ASN A 73 14.48 -11.17 46.75
N GLN A 74 14.42 -11.10 48.07
CA GLN A 74 15.49 -11.03 49.06
C GLN A 74 16.48 -12.19 48.98
#